data_AF-A0A6C0EJY6-F1
#
_entry.id   AF-A0A6C0EJY6-F1
#
_cell.length_a   1.000
_cell.length_b   1.000
_cell.length_c   1.000
_cell.angle_alpha   90.00
_cell.angle_beta   90.00
_cell.angle_gamma   90.00
#
_symmetry.space_group_name_H-M   'P 1'
#
loop_
_entity.id
_entity.type
_entity.pdbx_description
1 polymer ?
#
loop_
_entity_poly.entity_id
_entity_poly.type
_entity_poly.pdbx_seq_one_letter_code
_entity_poly.pdbx_strand_id
1 'polypeptide(L)'
;MSETQISINDMATMCEIIKVCSSRGAFLPEELEPIGKIYNKLMAFVKEHTAPKEPVVPVESVNDNKNSTPLSPLSKVQNAGM
;
A
#
# COMPACT_ATOMS: atom_id res chain seq x y z
N MET A 1 -6.75 32.25 -21.88
CA MET A 1 -6.50 31.79 -20.49
C MET A 1 -5.13 31.13 -20.50
N SER A 2 -4.19 31.55 -19.66
CA SER A 2 -2.80 31.09 -19.74
C SER A 2 -2.68 29.60 -19.37
N GLU A 3 -2.16 28.78 -20.29
CA GLU A 3 -1.82 27.34 -20.10
C GLU A 3 -0.63 27.11 -19.16
N THR A 4 -0.43 27.98 -18.18
CA THR A 4 0.70 27.94 -17.24
C THR A 4 0.31 27.32 -15.90
N GLN A 5 -0.93 26.84 -15.76
CA GLN A 5 -1.42 26.20 -14.55
C GLN A 5 -1.44 24.68 -14.73
N ILE A 6 -0.99 23.98 -13.68
CA ILE A 6 -1.01 22.53 -13.60
C ILE A 6 -2.06 22.13 -12.56
N SER A 7 -2.95 21.20 -12.93
CA SER A 7 -3.96 20.63 -12.06
C SER A 7 -3.51 19.31 -11.42
N ILE A 8 -4.21 18.87 -10.38
CA ILE A 8 -4.01 17.53 -9.79
C ILE A 8 -4.26 16.42 -10.81
N ASN A 9 -5.20 16.63 -11.74
CA ASN A 9 -5.48 15.66 -12.80
C ASN A 9 -4.29 15.50 -13.75
N ASP A 10 -3.60 16.59 -14.09
CA ASP A 10 -2.39 16.53 -14.93
C ASP A 10 -1.28 15.70 -14.24
N MET A 11 -1.15 15.82 -12.91
CA MET A 11 -0.21 15.00 -12.13
C MET A 11 -0.60 13.52 -12.12
N ALA A 12 -1.89 13.20 -12.05
CA ALA A 12 -2.37 11.83 -12.19
C ALA A 12 -2.07 11.27 -13.59
N THR A 13 -2.29 12.06 -14.64
CA THR A 13 -1.94 11.68 -16.02
C THR A 13 -0.43 11.43 -16.17
N MET A 14 0.43 12.23 -15.53
CA MET A 14 1.87 11.99 -15.53
C MET A 14 2.25 10.64 -14.89
N CYS A 15 1.59 10.26 -13.79
CA CYS A 15 1.76 8.93 -13.20
C CYS A 15 1.40 7.81 -14.21
N GLU A 16 0.29 7.95 -14.92
CA GLU A 16 -0.12 6.97 -15.93
C GLU A 16 0.87 6.88 -17.10
N ILE A 17 1.36 8.01 -17.61
CA ILE A 17 2.37 8.05 -18.67
C ILE A 17 3.63 7.30 -18.24
N ILE A 18 4.15 7.59 -17.04
CA ILE A 18 5.33 6.90 -16.49
C ILE A 18 5.08 5.39 -16.44
N LYS A 19 3.92 4.97 -15.93
CA LYS A 19 3.57 3.54 -15.82
C LYS A 19 3.53 2.85 -17.19
N VAL A 20 2.91 3.48 -18.19
CA VAL A 20 2.85 2.96 -19.56
C VAL A 20 4.25 2.85 -20.17
N CYS A 21 5.06 3.89 -20.08
CA CYS A 21 6.43 3.91 -20.60
C CYS A 21 7.32 2.84 -19.94
N SER A 22 7.30 2.74 -18.61
CA SER A 22 8.05 1.72 -17.87
C SER A 22 7.61 0.31 -18.25
N SER A 23 6.30 0.07 -18.41
CA SER A 23 5.77 -1.25 -18.81
C SER A 23 6.18 -1.68 -20.22
N ARG A 24 6.49 -0.71 -21.09
CA ARG A 24 6.90 -0.94 -22.49
C ARG A 24 8.41 -0.92 -22.68
N GLY A 25 9.19 -0.77 -21.60
CA GLY A 25 10.65 -0.68 -21.67
C GLY A 25 11.14 0.59 -22.36
N ALA A 26 10.41 1.71 -22.23
CA ALA A 26 10.80 2.98 -22.85
C ALA A 26 11.97 3.68 -22.14
N PHE A 27 12.36 3.21 -20.95
CA PHE A 27 13.46 3.72 -20.15
C PHE A 27 14.56 2.68 -20.01
N LEU A 28 15.80 3.14 -19.95
CA LEU A 28 16.97 2.29 -19.71
C LEU A 28 17.01 1.83 -18.23
N PRO A 29 17.70 0.72 -17.92
CA PRO A 29 17.79 0.21 -16.55
C PRO A 29 18.30 1.25 -15.55
N GLU A 30 19.26 2.09 -15.94
CA GLU A 30 19.85 3.11 -15.07
C GLU A 30 18.89 4.27 -14.76
N GLU A 31 17.84 4.44 -15.57
CA GLU A 31 16.84 5.51 -15.44
C GLU A 31 15.64 5.07 -14.58
N LEU A 32 15.38 3.76 -14.46
CA LEU A 32 14.18 3.25 -13.80
C LEU A 32 14.12 3.58 -12.31
N GLU A 33 15.26 3.58 -11.60
CA GLU A 33 15.29 3.93 -10.18
C GLU A 33 14.86 5.39 -9.93
N PRO A 34 15.48 6.41 -10.55
CA PRO A 34 15.05 7.80 -10.35
C PRO A 34 13.62 8.05 -10.85
N ILE A 35 13.19 7.43 -11.96
CA ILE A 35 11.81 7.54 -12.47
C ILE A 35 10.80 6.95 -11.48
N GLY A 36 11.09 5.76 -10.92
CA GLY A 36 10.25 5.13 -9.90
C GLY A 36 10.12 6.00 -8.65
N LYS A 37 11.20 6.64 -8.21
CA LYS A 37 11.16 7.60 -7.09
C LYS A 37 10.24 8.79 -7.38
N ILE A 38 10.27 9.34 -8.59
CA ILE A 38 9.38 10.45 -9.00
C ILE A 38 7.93 9.98 -9.04
N TYR A 39 7.65 8.83 -9.65
CA TYR A 39 6.31 8.24 -9.71
C TYR A 39 5.71 8.08 -8.30
N ASN A 40 6.48 7.54 -7.34
CA ASN A 40 6.01 7.36 -5.97
C ASN A 40 5.64 8.69 -5.29
N LYS A 41 6.45 9.74 -5.51
CA LYS A 41 6.17 11.09 -4.97
C LYS A 41 4.91 11.69 -5.60
N LEU A 42 4.77 11.62 -6.92
CA LEU A 42 3.59 12.12 -7.63
C LEU A 42 2.33 11.39 -7.17
N MET A 43 2.37 10.06 -7.05
CA MET A 43 1.24 9.26 -6.59
C MET A 43 0.84 9.60 -5.15
N ALA A 44 1.82 9.80 -4.25
CA ALA A 44 1.54 10.21 -2.88
C ALA A 44 0.88 11.61 -2.84
N PHE A 45 1.41 12.56 -3.61
CA PHE A 45 0.86 13.91 -3.72
C PHE A 45 -0.59 13.89 -4.24
N VAL A 46 -0.85 13.15 -5.33
CA VAL A 46 -2.21 13.00 -5.88
C VAL A 46 -3.13 12.42 -4.81
N LYS A 47 -2.73 11.32 -4.13
CA LYS A 47 -3.55 10.71 -3.08
C LYS A 47 -3.91 11.68 -1.96
N GLU A 48 -2.94 12.46 -1.48
CA GLU A 48 -3.16 13.45 -0.41
C GLU A 48 -4.17 14.54 -0.81
N HIS A 49 -4.20 14.92 -2.09
CA HIS A 49 -5.05 15.98 -2.61
C HIS A 49 -6.38 15.47 -3.21
N THR A 50 -6.55 14.16 -3.39
CA THR A 50 -7.80 13.54 -3.88
C THR A 50 -8.53 12.69 -2.85
N ALA A 51 -7.88 12.33 -1.74
CA ALA A 51 -8.52 11.55 -0.69
C ALA A 51 -9.66 12.37 -0.05
N PRO A 52 -10.87 11.81 0.07
CA PRO A 52 -11.87 12.37 0.96
C PRO A 52 -11.26 12.46 2.37
N LYS A 53 -11.31 13.64 2.99
CA LYS A 53 -10.95 13.79 4.41
C LYS A 53 -11.92 12.95 5.24
N GLU A 54 -11.56 11.70 5.53
CA GLU A 54 -12.26 10.95 6.57
C GLU A 54 -11.99 11.63 7.92
N PRO A 55 -13.02 11.83 8.77
CA PRO A 55 -12.80 12.25 10.14
C PRO A 55 -12.01 11.16 10.86
N VAL A 56 -10.81 11.52 11.31
CA VAL A 56 -9.96 10.69 12.16
C VAL A 56 -10.72 10.38 13.45
N VAL A 57 -11.24 9.16 13.57
CA VAL A 57 -11.58 8.59 14.88
C VAL A 57 -10.26 8.19 15.56
N PRO A 58 -9.94 8.69 16.77
CA PRO A 58 -8.73 8.29 17.46
C PRO A 58 -8.70 6.78 17.69
N VAL A 59 -7.68 6.12 17.16
CA VAL A 59 -7.41 4.71 17.46
C VAL A 59 -6.73 4.67 18.84
N GLU A 60 -7.48 4.29 19.88
CA GLU A 60 -6.90 3.93 21.17
C GLU A 60 -6.02 2.68 21.01
N SER A 61 -4.75 2.81 21.38
CA SER A 61 -3.80 1.69 21.47
C SER A 61 -4.25 0.71 22.56
N VAL A 62 -4.75 -0.47 22.18
CA VAL A 62 -4.93 -1.59 23.11
C VAL A 62 -3.67 -2.46 23.15
N ASN A 63 -2.96 -2.27 24.25
CA ASN A 63 -1.94 -3.08 24.95
C ASN A 63 -1.55 -4.48 24.43
N ASP A 64 -0.24 -4.71 24.46
CA ASP A 64 0.44 -6.00 24.52
C ASP A 64 -0.13 -6.95 25.59
N ASN A 65 -0.47 -8.19 25.22
CA ASN A 65 -0.41 -9.30 26.18
C ASN A 65 0.00 -10.61 25.49
N LYS A 66 1.24 -11.04 25.80
CA LYS A 66 1.76 -12.39 25.59
C LYS A 66 1.07 -13.35 26.56
N ASN A 67 0.22 -14.25 26.07
CA ASN A 67 -0.07 -15.48 26.81
C ASN A 67 -0.13 -16.71 25.90
N SER A 68 1.01 -17.39 25.81
CA SER A 68 1.16 -18.74 25.29
C SER A 68 0.38 -19.71 26.18
N THR A 69 -0.69 -20.32 25.69
CA THR A 69 -1.35 -21.41 26.41
C THR A 69 -0.75 -22.75 25.97
N PRO A 70 -0.25 -23.60 26.89
CA PRO A 70 0.21 -24.94 26.54
C PRO A 70 -0.99 -25.85 26.21
N LEU A 71 -0.92 -26.58 25.09
CA LEU A 71 -1.89 -27.61 24.72
C LEU A 71 -1.94 -28.68 25.81
N SER A 72 -3.11 -28.87 26.41
CA SER A 72 -3.37 -29.92 27.42
C SER A 72 -3.41 -31.32 26.77
N PRO A 73 -3.10 -32.41 27.51
CA PRO A 73 -2.93 -33.75 26.95
C PRO A 73 -4.27 -34.45 26.67
N LEU A 74 -4.43 -35.00 25.46
CA LEU A 74 -5.54 -35.90 25.12
C LEU A 74 -5.37 -37.24 25.87
N SER A 75 -6.32 -37.57 26.74
CA SER A 75 -6.40 -38.92 27.33
C SER A 75 -7.70 -39.63 26.96
N LYS A 76 -7.50 -40.82 26.36
CA LYS A 76 -8.34 -42.03 26.35
C LYS A 76 -9.57 -42.04 25.42
N VAL A 77 -9.39 -42.58 24.21
CA VAL A 77 -10.41 -43.43 23.58
C VAL A 77 -10.14 -44.87 23.98
N GLN A 78 -11.14 -45.47 24.62
CA GLN A 78 -11.23 -46.85 25.05
C GLN A 78 -11.21 -47.77 23.82
N ASN A 79 -10.39 -48.83 23.83
CA ASN A 79 -10.56 -49.93 22.91
C ASN A 79 -11.11 -51.13 23.69
N ALA A 80 -12.40 -51.41 23.45
CA ALA A 80 -13.08 -52.62 23.86
C ALA A 80 -13.22 -53.50 22.60
N GLY A 81 -12.80 -54.75 22.66
CA GLY A 81 -13.04 -55.71 21.58
C GLY A 81 -12.09 -56.89 21.59
N MET A 82 -12.64 -58.02 22.05
CA MET A 82 -12.26 -59.44 21.92
C MET A 82 -11.10 -59.81 20.97
#